data_AF-A0A819XHN3-F1
#
_entry.id   AF-A0A819XHN3-F1
#
_cell.length_a   1.000
_cell.length_b   1.000
_cell.length_c   1.000
_cell.angle_alpha   90.00
_cell.angle_beta   90.00
_cell.angle_gamma   90.00
#
_symmetry.space_group_name_H-M   'P 1'
#
loop_
_entity.id
_entity.type
_entity.pdbx_description
1 polymer ?
#
loop_
_entity_poly.entity_id
_entity_poly.type
_entity_poly.pdbx_seq_one_letter_code
_entity_poly.pdbx_strand_id
1 'polypeptide(L)'
;MATANTSVDVKKILLFWPKSIRNNDQHSPFISFDKCSELINYVCQNLGQTDTFDLHIPGENLKEILEDPISKSNQIRICAYYDNNDTLERDQNRFQFKHNKLQFYLERDLEKQLQNTETSIAVSSSRSIDREAINNITMSAMERLQSKRSNSSHCDPLVPKKIHSTAQSDSRMKNMEEIDSRFICASCKLVLCEPYQLTCGHRLCKSCIHTHNNCAICLEVGESDKQISGNDLSQHYLSETHQRNLLSYITLKFSINDNSGRLSNQIVNGHSISSNVADV
;
A
#
# COMPACT_ATOMS: atom_id res chain seq x y z
N MET A 1 37.62 -22.47 6.25
CA MET A 1 36.72 -21.44 5.67
C MET A 1 35.39 -21.58 6.38
N ALA A 2 35.05 -20.66 7.27
CA ALA A 2 33.76 -20.68 7.96
C ALA A 2 32.68 -20.16 7.01
N THR A 3 31.71 -20.99 6.64
CA THR A 3 30.53 -20.57 5.89
C THR A 3 29.69 -19.70 6.80
N ALA A 4 29.63 -18.40 6.52
CA ALA A 4 28.71 -17.48 7.19
C ALA A 4 27.28 -17.95 6.89
N ASN A 5 26.64 -18.59 7.86
CA ASN A 5 25.21 -18.87 7.80
C ASN A 5 24.50 -17.51 7.83
N THR A 6 24.01 -17.06 6.67
CA THR A 6 23.09 -15.94 6.58
C THR A 6 21.82 -16.36 7.30
N SER A 7 21.69 -15.92 8.55
CA SER A 7 20.45 -16.03 9.32
C SER A 7 19.35 -15.37 8.50
N VAL A 8 18.43 -16.17 7.99
CA VAL A 8 17.22 -15.66 7.32
C VAL A 8 16.43 -14.93 8.41
N ASP A 9 16.17 -13.64 8.23
CA ASP A 9 15.28 -12.87 9.09
C ASP A 9 13.91 -13.55 9.09
N VAL A 10 13.66 -14.38 10.10
CA VAL A 10 12.35 -14.99 10.29
C VAL A 10 11.50 -13.90 10.92
N LYS A 11 10.58 -13.34 10.13
CA LYS A 11 9.55 -12.45 10.64
C LYS A 11 8.75 -13.22 11.68
N LYS A 12 8.86 -12.81 12.95
CA LYS A 12 8.37 -13.58 14.09
C LYS A 12 7.20 -12.87 14.75
N ILE A 13 6.10 -13.60 14.71
CA ILE A 13 5.11 -13.67 15.78
C ILE A 13 4.20 -12.44 15.87
N LEU A 14 2.95 -12.72 15.54
CA LEU A 14 1.83 -11.80 15.62
C LEU A 14 1.26 -11.90 17.04
N LEU A 15 1.41 -10.81 17.80
CA LEU A 15 0.94 -10.75 19.18
C LEU A 15 -0.44 -10.15 19.22
N PHE A 16 -1.41 -10.96 19.63
CA PHE A 16 -2.83 -10.66 19.49
C PHE A 16 -3.54 -10.56 20.84
N TRP A 17 -4.30 -9.49 21.00
CA TRP A 17 -5.28 -9.30 22.06
C TRP A 17 -6.60 -8.91 21.42
N PRO A 18 -7.79 -9.39 21.85
CA PRO A 18 -8.06 -10.45 22.84
C PRO A 18 -8.39 -11.81 22.17
N LYS A 19 -8.22 -12.92 22.91
CA LYS A 19 -8.34 -14.34 22.49
C LYS A 19 -9.47 -14.78 21.53
N SER A 20 -10.52 -13.99 21.32
CA SER A 20 -11.76 -14.41 20.64
C SER A 20 -11.62 -14.74 19.15
N ILE A 21 -10.55 -14.33 18.47
CA ILE A 21 -10.50 -14.39 16.99
C ILE A 21 -10.01 -15.74 16.43
N ARG A 22 -9.26 -16.56 17.18
CA ARG A 22 -8.82 -17.88 16.67
C ARG A 22 -8.77 -18.93 17.78
N ASN A 23 -9.80 -19.78 17.82
CA ASN A 23 -9.93 -20.80 18.87
C ASN A 23 -9.40 -22.20 18.52
N ASN A 24 -8.84 -22.50 17.33
CA ASN A 24 -8.67 -23.92 16.97
C ASN A 24 -7.43 -24.38 16.19
N ASP A 25 -6.47 -23.53 15.83
CA ASP A 25 -5.31 -24.01 15.04
C ASP A 25 -4.03 -24.12 15.87
N GLN A 26 -3.65 -25.36 16.22
CA GLN A 26 -2.40 -25.69 16.91
C GLN A 26 -1.13 -25.30 16.11
N HIS A 27 -1.27 -24.87 14.86
CA HIS A 27 -0.16 -24.48 13.97
C HIS A 27 -0.15 -22.98 13.62
N SER A 28 -0.94 -22.17 14.32
CA SER A 28 -1.00 -20.74 14.09
C SER A 28 0.34 -20.06 14.47
N PRO A 29 0.97 -19.23 13.61
CA PRO A 29 2.16 -18.43 13.97
C PRO A 29 1.86 -17.29 14.95
N PHE A 30 0.67 -17.26 15.52
CA PHE A 30 0.12 -16.20 16.36
C PHE A 30 0.23 -16.60 17.83
N ILE A 31 0.66 -15.66 18.68
CA ILE A 31 0.66 -15.83 20.12
C ILE A 31 -0.30 -14.80 20.70
N SER A 32 -1.24 -15.27 21.53
CA SER A 32 -2.23 -14.39 22.16
C SER A 32 -1.88 -14.12 23.62
N PHE A 33 -2.21 -12.93 24.09
CA PHE A 33 -2.00 -12.51 25.47
C PHE A 33 -3.28 -11.96 26.07
N ASP A 34 -3.45 -12.21 27.37
CA ASP A 34 -4.56 -11.69 28.17
C ASP A 34 -4.14 -10.52 29.06
N LYS A 35 -2.84 -10.13 29.07
CA LYS A 35 -2.35 -8.86 29.68
C LYS A 35 -1.35 -8.14 28.76
N CYS A 36 -1.47 -6.81 28.65
CA CYS A 36 -0.48 -5.97 27.94
C CYS A 36 0.93 -6.17 28.53
N SER A 37 1.04 -6.28 29.85
CA SER A 37 2.29 -6.58 30.54
C SER A 37 2.91 -7.93 30.16
N GLU A 38 2.09 -8.96 29.89
CA GLU A 38 2.59 -10.28 29.45
C GLU A 38 3.15 -10.20 28.03
N LEU A 39 2.46 -9.48 27.14
CA LEU A 39 2.94 -9.18 25.79
C LEU A 39 4.28 -8.46 25.83
N ILE A 40 4.39 -7.37 26.61
CA ILE A 40 5.63 -6.59 26.73
C ILE A 40 6.78 -7.47 27.26
N ASN A 41 6.54 -8.24 28.32
CA ASN A 41 7.54 -9.13 28.90
C ASN A 41 8.00 -10.19 27.90
N TYR A 42 7.08 -10.78 27.14
CA TYR A 42 7.40 -11.73 26.09
C TYR A 42 8.29 -11.11 25.01
N VAL A 43 7.93 -9.93 24.51
CA VAL A 43 8.72 -9.19 23.52
C VAL A 43 10.13 -8.93 24.05
N CYS A 44 10.26 -8.42 25.28
CA CYS A 44 11.56 -8.14 25.90
C CYS A 44 12.45 -9.39 26.04
N GLN A 45 11.87 -10.54 26.38
CA GLN A 45 12.61 -11.80 26.52
C GLN A 45 13.04 -12.40 25.17
N ASN A 46 12.34 -12.07 24.09
CA ASN A 46 12.53 -12.66 22.76
C ASN A 46 13.13 -11.67 21.75
N LEU A 47 13.50 -10.47 22.16
CA LEU A 47 14.11 -9.45 21.32
C LEU A 47 15.57 -9.83 20.96
N GLY A 48 15.75 -10.87 20.14
CA GLY A 48 17.02 -11.34 19.60
C GLY A 48 17.38 -10.68 18.27
N GLN A 49 18.67 -10.69 17.90
CA GLN A 49 19.29 -9.81 16.89
C GLN A 49 18.71 -9.82 15.45
N THR A 50 17.71 -10.63 15.12
CA THR A 50 17.14 -10.73 13.75
C THR A 50 15.61 -10.78 13.70
N ASP A 51 14.94 -10.82 14.85
CA ASP A 51 13.50 -11.04 14.85
C ASP A 51 12.76 -9.70 14.72
N THR A 52 11.71 -9.69 13.89
CA THR A 52 10.79 -8.56 13.78
C THR A 52 9.40 -8.98 14.25
N PHE A 53 8.77 -8.15 15.09
CA PHE A 53 7.49 -8.39 15.73
C PHE A 53 6.41 -7.48 15.15
N ASP A 54 5.24 -8.07 14.90
CA ASP A 54 4.02 -7.36 14.54
C ASP A 54 3.03 -7.42 15.72
N LEU A 55 2.82 -6.29 16.40
CA LEU A 55 1.94 -6.20 17.56
C LEU A 55 0.54 -5.75 17.13
N HIS A 56 -0.45 -6.64 17.22
CA HIS A 56 -1.85 -6.36 16.90
C HIS A 56 -2.62 -6.10 18.20
N ILE A 57 -2.92 -4.82 18.46
CA ILE A 57 -3.48 -4.38 19.75
C ILE A 57 -4.76 -3.57 19.52
N PRO A 58 -5.75 -3.65 20.43
CA PRO A 58 -6.87 -2.72 20.40
C PRO A 58 -6.41 -1.27 20.59
N GLY A 59 -7.18 -0.34 20.04
CA GLY A 59 -6.97 1.09 20.17
C GLY A 59 -6.89 1.56 21.63
N GLU A 60 -7.71 1.01 22.52
CA GLU A 60 -7.72 1.38 23.94
C GLU A 60 -6.40 1.08 24.68
N ASN A 61 -5.62 0.10 24.20
CA ASN A 61 -4.32 -0.26 24.78
C ASN A 61 -3.13 0.41 24.07
N LEU A 62 -3.38 1.14 22.98
CA LEU A 62 -2.31 1.75 22.18
C LEU A 62 -1.43 2.69 23.01
N LYS A 63 -2.03 3.50 23.88
CA LYS A 63 -1.30 4.46 24.72
C LYS A 63 -0.28 3.76 25.64
N GLU A 64 -0.68 2.66 26.26
CA GLU A 64 0.17 1.88 27.18
C GLU A 64 1.41 1.34 26.45
N ILE A 65 1.22 0.78 25.24
CA ILE A 65 2.33 0.28 24.42
C ILE A 65 3.24 1.40 23.93
N LEU A 66 2.68 2.55 23.53
CA LEU A 66 3.48 3.69 23.04
C LEU A 66 4.32 4.37 24.15
N GLU A 67 3.92 4.24 25.41
CA GLU A 67 4.68 4.75 26.55
C GLU A 67 5.85 3.81 26.92
N ASP A 68 5.77 2.53 26.55
CA ASP A 68 6.80 1.53 26.83
C ASP A 68 8.03 1.67 25.88
N PRO A 69 9.27 1.48 26.37
CA PRO A 69 10.48 1.48 25.55
C PRO A 69 10.46 0.54 24.33
N ILE A 70 9.69 -0.58 24.37
CA ILE A 70 9.62 -1.50 23.23
C ILE A 70 9.09 -0.80 21.97
N SER A 71 8.21 0.20 22.10
CA SER A 71 7.67 0.94 20.95
C SER A 71 8.72 1.69 20.14
N LYS A 72 9.89 1.95 20.73
CA LYS A 72 11.02 2.62 20.07
C LYS A 72 11.86 1.65 19.23
N SER A 73 11.74 0.33 19.47
CA SER A 73 12.53 -0.67 18.75
C SER A 73 12.21 -0.68 17.25
N ASN A 74 13.23 -0.76 16.40
CA ASN A 74 13.08 -0.91 14.94
C ASN A 74 12.58 -2.29 14.52
N GLN A 75 12.68 -3.25 15.43
CA GLN A 75 12.18 -4.60 15.23
C GLN A 75 10.68 -4.71 15.50
N ILE A 76 10.02 -3.65 15.98
CA ILE A 76 8.62 -3.69 16.40
C ILE A 76 7.77 -2.80 15.48
N ARG A 77 6.75 -3.41 14.89
CA ARG A 77 5.68 -2.72 14.17
C ARG A 77 4.39 -2.85 14.98
N ILE A 78 3.66 -1.75 15.11
CA ILE A 78 2.44 -1.69 15.92
C ILE A 78 1.25 -1.50 14.98
N CYS A 79 0.26 -2.36 15.16
CA CYS A 79 -0.92 -2.48 14.32
C CYS A 79 -2.15 -2.32 15.21
N ALA A 80 -2.59 -1.07 15.42
CA ALA A 80 -3.74 -0.75 16.26
C ALA A 80 -5.05 -0.96 15.51
N TYR A 81 -6.05 -1.55 16.18
CA TYR A 81 -7.37 -1.77 15.58
C TYR A 81 -8.52 -1.25 16.44
N TYR A 82 -9.62 -0.87 15.78
CA TYR A 82 -10.75 -0.17 16.39
C TYR A 82 -12.08 -0.75 15.91
N ASP A 83 -13.07 -0.76 16.79
CA ASP A 83 -14.44 -1.17 16.50
C ASP A 83 -15.19 -0.15 15.62
N ASN A 84 -14.83 1.13 15.72
CA ASN A 84 -15.49 2.23 15.02
C ASN A 84 -14.50 3.19 14.33
N ASN A 85 -14.99 3.88 13.30
CA ASN A 85 -14.18 4.78 12.48
C ASN A 85 -13.81 6.08 13.21
N ASP A 86 -14.67 6.58 14.09
CA ASP A 86 -14.45 7.87 14.77
C ASP A 86 -13.26 7.79 15.74
N THR A 87 -13.13 6.69 16.49
CA THR A 87 -11.97 6.45 17.36
C THR A 87 -10.70 6.23 16.56
N LEU A 88 -10.80 5.50 15.45
CA LEU A 88 -9.68 5.26 14.54
C LEU A 88 -9.14 6.59 13.99
N GLU A 89 -10.00 7.43 13.42
CA GLU A 89 -9.58 8.71 12.84
C GLU A 89 -9.00 9.65 13.91
N ARG A 90 -9.59 9.67 15.11
CA ARG A 90 -9.09 10.47 16.23
C ARG A 90 -7.67 10.07 16.62
N ASP A 91 -7.41 8.79 16.83
CA ASP A 91 -6.10 8.31 17.26
C ASP A 91 -5.09 8.30 16.11
N GLN A 92 -5.52 8.06 14.88
CA GLN A 92 -4.69 8.24 13.71
C GLN A 92 -4.17 9.68 13.61
N ASN A 93 -5.04 10.68 13.69
CA ASN A 93 -4.63 12.09 13.68
C ASN A 93 -3.69 12.43 14.86
N ARG A 94 -3.89 11.79 16.01
CA ARG A 94 -3.09 12.02 17.22
C ARG A 94 -1.68 11.43 17.15
N PHE A 95 -1.53 10.26 16.55
CA PHE A 95 -0.29 9.46 16.65
C PHE A 95 0.45 9.25 15.33
N GLN A 96 -0.20 9.39 14.17
CA GLN A 96 0.40 9.06 12.86
C GLN A 96 1.71 9.81 12.58
N PHE A 97 1.80 11.08 12.99
CA PHE A 97 3.00 11.89 12.76
C PHE A 97 4.16 11.58 13.72
N LYS A 98 3.89 10.86 14.81
CA LYS A 98 4.89 10.55 15.85
C LYS A 98 5.55 9.19 15.63
N HIS A 99 4.86 8.28 14.96
CA HIS A 99 5.27 6.88 14.86
C HIS A 99 5.10 6.34 13.44
N ASN A 100 6.16 6.39 12.63
CA ASN A 100 6.18 5.87 11.26
C ASN A 100 5.91 4.34 11.16
N LYS A 101 5.95 3.64 12.30
CA LYS A 101 5.74 2.18 12.42
C LYS A 101 4.32 1.81 12.85
N LEU A 102 3.44 2.79 13.02
CA LEU A 102 2.09 2.60 13.52
C LEU A 102 1.11 2.48 12.35
N GLN A 103 0.36 1.37 12.34
CA GLN A 103 -0.72 1.11 11.38
C GLN A 103 -2.05 1.10 12.11
N PHE A 104 -3.08 1.56 11.42
CA PHE A 104 -4.46 1.68 11.94
C PHE A 104 -5.40 0.97 10.97
N TYR A 105 -6.34 0.20 11.50
CA TYR A 105 -7.40 -0.44 10.70
C TYR A 105 -8.62 -0.72 11.57
N LEU A 106 -9.76 -1.01 10.94
CA LEU A 106 -10.96 -1.40 11.67
C LEU A 106 -10.89 -2.89 12.03
N GLU A 107 -11.56 -3.28 13.11
CA GLU A 107 -11.62 -4.66 13.57
C GLU A 107 -12.15 -5.61 12.49
N ARG A 108 -13.16 -5.17 11.71
CA ARG A 108 -13.68 -5.93 10.56
C ARG A 108 -12.64 -6.22 9.47
N ASP A 109 -11.55 -5.46 9.42
CA ASP A 109 -10.46 -5.65 8.46
C ASP A 109 -9.30 -6.46 9.05
N LEU A 110 -9.29 -6.70 10.37
CA LEU A 110 -8.21 -7.38 11.09
C LEU A 110 -7.97 -8.79 10.54
N GLU A 111 -9.03 -9.59 10.34
CA GLU A 111 -8.89 -10.97 9.85
C GLU A 111 -8.15 -11.02 8.50
N LYS A 112 -8.48 -10.11 7.58
CA LYS A 112 -7.81 -9.97 6.30
C LYS A 112 -6.34 -9.58 6.47
N GLN A 113 -6.02 -8.69 7.41
CA GLN A 113 -4.63 -8.31 7.70
C GLN A 113 -3.83 -9.47 8.31
N LEU A 114 -4.44 -10.24 9.21
CA LEU A 114 -3.82 -11.43 9.79
C LEU A 114 -3.54 -12.47 8.70
N GLN A 115 -4.50 -12.74 7.81
CA GLN A 115 -4.32 -13.67 6.69
C GLN A 115 -3.23 -13.21 5.70
N ASN A 116 -3.19 -11.92 5.38
CA ASN A 116 -2.13 -11.35 4.54
C ASN A 116 -0.76 -11.53 5.19
N THR A 117 -0.67 -11.33 6.50
CA THR A 117 0.60 -11.46 7.22
C THR A 117 1.02 -12.93 7.34
N GLU A 118 0.09 -13.83 7.60
CA GLU A 118 0.30 -15.28 7.59
C GLU A 118 0.83 -15.76 6.23
N THR A 119 0.21 -15.29 5.13
CA THR A 119 0.68 -15.56 3.77
C THR A 119 2.09 -15.02 3.55
N SER A 120 2.36 -13.80 4.01
CA SER A 120 3.69 -13.19 3.91
C SER A 120 4.74 -13.99 4.68
N ILE A 121 4.43 -14.46 5.89
CA ILE A 121 5.30 -15.32 6.69
C ILE A 121 5.52 -16.65 5.97
N ALA A 122 4.47 -17.29 5.45
CA ALA A 122 4.58 -18.53 4.70
C ALA A 122 5.52 -18.38 3.49
N VAL A 123 5.36 -17.30 2.70
CA VAL A 123 6.22 -16.99 1.54
C VAL A 123 7.66 -16.68 1.95
N SER A 124 7.86 -16.05 3.11
CA SER A 124 9.20 -15.73 3.62
C SER A 124 9.91 -16.96 4.21
N SER A 125 9.13 -17.87 4.82
CA SER A 125 9.61 -19.07 5.50
C SER A 125 9.78 -20.27 4.59
N SER A 126 9.08 -20.31 3.45
CA SER A 126 9.39 -21.26 2.40
C SER A 126 10.86 -21.06 2.02
N ARG A 127 11.68 -22.09 2.31
CA ARG A 127 13.07 -22.20 1.87
C ARG A 127 13.14 -21.82 0.38
N SER A 128 14.31 -21.48 -0.13
CA SER A 128 14.60 -21.26 -1.55
C SER A 128 14.35 -22.51 -2.42
N ILE A 129 13.17 -23.13 -2.34
CA ILE A 129 12.59 -23.91 -3.41
C ILE A 129 12.30 -22.87 -4.47
N ASP A 130 13.32 -22.68 -5.30
CA ASP A 130 13.43 -21.79 -6.43
C ASP A 130 12.41 -20.65 -6.43
N ARG A 131 12.68 -19.61 -5.63
CA ARG A 131 12.09 -18.28 -5.84
C ARG A 131 12.22 -17.89 -7.32
N GLU A 132 13.29 -18.34 -7.95
CA GLU A 132 13.52 -18.33 -9.40
C GLU A 132 12.48 -19.13 -10.20
N ALA A 133 12.08 -20.33 -9.80
CA ALA A 133 11.05 -21.14 -10.45
C ALA A 133 9.66 -20.53 -10.28
N ILE A 134 9.33 -19.99 -9.10
CA ILE A 134 8.07 -19.26 -8.89
C ILE A 134 8.05 -18.00 -9.76
N ASN A 135 9.16 -17.25 -9.82
CA ASN A 135 9.28 -16.10 -10.71
C ASN A 135 9.19 -16.50 -12.19
N ASN A 136 9.83 -17.60 -12.60
CA ASN A 136 9.81 -18.12 -13.96
C ASN A 136 8.41 -18.57 -14.38
N ILE A 137 7.66 -19.23 -13.48
CA ILE A 137 6.26 -19.60 -13.71
C ILE A 137 5.40 -18.33 -13.86
N THR A 138 5.60 -17.33 -12.99
CA THR A 138 4.83 -16.09 -13.02
C THR A 138 5.12 -15.29 -14.30
N MET A 139 6.39 -15.16 -14.70
CA MET A 139 6.80 -14.50 -15.95
C MET A 139 6.26 -15.24 -17.17
N SER A 140 6.38 -16.58 -17.21
CA SER A 140 5.82 -17.41 -18.29
C SER A 140 4.30 -17.25 -18.42
N ALA A 141 3.58 -17.10 -17.30
CA ALA A 141 2.14 -16.86 -17.33
C ALA A 141 1.81 -15.46 -17.89
N MET A 142 2.57 -14.43 -17.54
CA MET A 142 2.38 -13.08 -18.08
C MET A 142 2.67 -13.01 -19.59
N GLU A 143 3.71 -13.67 -20.08
CA GLU A 143 4.02 -13.75 -21.51
C GLU A 143 2.92 -14.48 -22.31
N ARG A 144 2.33 -15.54 -21.74
CA ARG A 144 1.17 -16.23 -22.35
C ARG A 144 -0.06 -15.34 -22.42
N LEU A 145 -0.25 -14.43 -21.46
CA LEU A 145 -1.36 -13.46 -21.49
C LEU A 145 -1.11 -12.34 -22.51
N GLN A 146 0.14 -11.87 -22.64
CA GLN A 146 0.51 -10.85 -23.62
C GLN A 146 0.43 -11.37 -25.06
N SER A 147 0.94 -12.58 -25.31
CA SER A 147 0.86 -13.23 -26.65
C SER A 147 -0.57 -13.50 -27.09
N LYS A 148 -1.48 -13.83 -26.17
CA LYS A 148 -2.92 -13.95 -26.48
C LYS A 148 -3.58 -12.63 -26.84
N ARG A 149 -3.09 -11.49 -26.33
CA ARG A 149 -3.59 -10.15 -26.68
C ARG A 149 -3.07 -9.67 -28.04
N SER A 150 -1.84 -10.04 -28.42
CA SER A 150 -1.25 -9.65 -29.70
C SER A 150 -1.87 -10.36 -30.91
N ASN A 151 -2.49 -11.53 -30.71
CA ASN A 151 -3.07 -12.33 -31.80
C ASN A 151 -4.58 -12.11 -32.03
N SER A 152 -5.23 -11.17 -31.32
CA SER A 152 -6.66 -10.88 -31.52
C SER A 152 -6.93 -9.73 -32.50
N SER A 153 -6.00 -9.42 -33.42
CA SER A 153 -6.13 -8.32 -34.39
C SER A 153 -6.99 -8.65 -35.61
N HIS A 154 -8.12 -9.34 -35.41
CA HIS A 154 -9.16 -9.43 -36.43
C HIS A 154 -10.53 -9.39 -35.76
N CYS A 155 -11.02 -8.18 -35.56
CA CYS A 155 -12.43 -7.91 -35.32
C CYS A 155 -12.88 -6.94 -36.39
N ASP A 156 -13.88 -7.36 -37.16
CA ASP A 156 -14.55 -6.57 -38.18
C ASP A 156 -15.03 -5.21 -37.63
N PRO A 157 -15.05 -4.16 -38.46
CA PRO A 157 -15.48 -2.84 -38.05
C PRO A 157 -17.00 -2.83 -37.83
N LEU A 158 -17.42 -3.06 -36.59
CA LEU A 158 -18.79 -2.77 -36.17
C LEU A 158 -18.94 -1.27 -35.89
N VAL A 159 -19.88 -0.70 -36.64
CA VAL A 159 -20.36 0.68 -36.66
C VAL A 159 -20.50 1.28 -35.24
N PRO A 160 -20.06 2.55 -35.03
CA PRO A 160 -20.11 3.17 -33.71
C PRO A 160 -21.56 3.41 -33.27
N LYS A 161 -22.03 2.70 -32.25
CA LYS A 161 -23.21 3.12 -31.49
C LYS A 161 -22.80 4.29 -30.61
N LYS A 162 -23.45 5.44 -30.80
CA LYS A 162 -23.40 6.61 -29.91
C LYS A 162 -23.70 6.17 -28.48
N ILE A 163 -22.68 6.09 -27.65
CA ILE A 163 -22.82 5.97 -26.20
C ILE A 163 -22.97 7.40 -25.68
N HIS A 164 -24.14 7.70 -25.14
CA HIS A 164 -24.38 8.92 -24.37
C HIS A 164 -23.40 8.97 -23.20
N SER A 165 -22.52 9.97 -23.21
CA SER A 165 -21.66 10.33 -22.09
C SER A 165 -22.54 10.76 -20.90
N THR A 166 -22.66 9.89 -19.91
CA THR A 166 -23.27 10.21 -18.63
C THR A 166 -22.36 11.16 -17.87
N ALA A 167 -22.89 12.36 -17.59
CA ALA A 167 -22.25 13.48 -16.90
C ALA A 167 -22.01 13.25 -15.39
N GLN A 168 -21.50 12.07 -15.01
CA GLN A 168 -21.31 11.69 -13.61
C GLN A 168 -19.84 11.65 -13.14
N SER A 169 -18.88 11.95 -14.00
CA SER A 169 -17.45 12.04 -13.62
C SER A 169 -17.00 13.43 -13.17
N ASP A 170 -17.78 14.49 -13.40
CA ASP A 170 -17.36 15.89 -13.13
C ASP A 170 -17.67 16.39 -11.71
N SER A 171 -18.45 15.66 -10.90
CA SER A 171 -18.87 16.14 -9.57
C SER A 171 -17.86 15.85 -8.46
N ARG A 172 -16.84 15.02 -8.69
CA ARG A 172 -15.91 14.55 -7.65
C ARG A 172 -14.62 15.38 -7.50
N MET A 173 -14.41 16.39 -8.34
CA MET A 173 -13.28 17.33 -8.23
C MET A 173 -13.64 18.69 -7.63
N LYS A 174 -14.90 18.92 -7.24
CA LYS A 174 -15.38 20.24 -6.78
C LYS A 174 -14.88 20.70 -5.40
N ASN A 175 -14.10 19.89 -4.69
CA ASN A 175 -13.50 20.26 -3.39
C ASN A 175 -11.97 20.36 -3.45
N MET A 176 -11.37 20.48 -4.63
CA MET A 176 -10.01 21.02 -4.77
C MET A 176 -10.13 22.54 -4.83
N GLU A 177 -10.19 23.19 -3.66
CA GLU A 177 -9.70 24.57 -3.59
C GLU A 177 -8.34 24.61 -4.30
N GLU A 178 -8.17 25.57 -5.20
CA GLU A 178 -7.08 25.66 -6.17
C GLU A 178 -5.74 25.36 -5.51
N ILE A 179 -5.21 24.15 -5.76
CA ILE A 179 -3.82 23.86 -5.43
C ILE A 179 -2.99 24.87 -6.19
N ASP A 180 -2.28 25.73 -5.45
CA ASP A 180 -1.45 26.77 -6.03
C ASP A 180 -0.56 26.16 -7.11
N SER A 181 -0.60 26.75 -8.30
CA SER A 181 0.08 26.25 -9.49
C SER A 181 1.58 26.05 -9.28
N ARG A 182 2.17 26.72 -8.28
CA ARG A 182 3.56 26.54 -7.84
C ARG A 182 3.89 25.15 -7.27
N PHE A 183 2.87 24.35 -6.90
CA PHE A 183 3.01 22.96 -6.44
C PHE A 183 2.69 21.93 -7.51
N ILE A 184 2.31 22.37 -8.72
CA ILE A 184 1.98 21.49 -9.82
C ILE A 184 3.18 21.35 -10.76
N CYS A 185 3.53 20.12 -11.07
CA CYS A 185 4.60 19.78 -12.00
C CYS A 185 4.27 20.33 -13.40
N ALA A 186 5.24 21.07 -13.94
CA ALA A 186 5.17 21.65 -15.27
C ALA A 186 4.93 20.59 -16.38
N SER A 187 5.46 19.37 -16.23
CA SER A 187 5.35 18.28 -17.20
C SER A 187 4.10 17.44 -16.99
N CYS A 188 3.99 16.71 -15.87
CA CYS A 188 2.90 15.75 -15.68
C CYS A 188 1.57 16.38 -15.20
N LYS A 189 1.57 17.68 -14.87
CA LYS A 189 0.41 18.42 -14.34
C LYS A 189 -0.18 17.81 -13.05
N LEU A 190 0.62 17.03 -12.32
CA LEU A 190 0.31 16.51 -10.99
C LEU A 190 1.07 17.28 -9.92
N VAL A 191 0.72 17.10 -8.65
CA VAL A 191 1.48 17.63 -7.52
C VAL A 191 2.95 17.17 -7.60
N LEU A 192 3.88 18.09 -7.31
CA LEU A 192 5.32 17.84 -7.35
C LEU A 192 5.75 16.77 -6.33
N CYS A 193 6.36 15.68 -6.82
CA CYS A 193 7.05 14.69 -6.00
C CYS A 193 8.56 14.86 -6.18
N GLU A 194 9.28 15.14 -5.09
CA GLU A 194 10.72 15.48 -5.10
C GLU A 194 11.03 16.59 -6.12
N PRO A 195 10.60 17.84 -5.86
CA PRO A 195 10.67 18.93 -6.83
C PRO A 195 12.12 19.33 -7.17
N TYR A 196 12.35 19.52 -8.46
CA TYR A 196 13.53 20.18 -9.02
C TYR A 196 13.10 21.49 -9.66
N GLN A 197 13.90 22.54 -9.49
CA GLN A 197 13.74 23.80 -10.21
C GLN A 197 14.84 23.88 -11.28
N LEU A 198 14.41 24.08 -12.53
CA LEU A 198 15.32 24.33 -13.64
C LEU A 198 15.78 25.79 -13.63
N THR A 199 16.91 26.07 -14.29
CA THR A 199 17.43 27.44 -14.53
C THR A 199 16.39 28.37 -15.16
N CYS A 200 15.50 27.83 -16.01
CA CYS A 200 14.39 28.56 -16.63
C CYS A 200 13.21 28.85 -15.68
N GLY A 201 13.31 28.45 -14.40
CA GLY A 201 12.30 28.71 -13.36
C GLY A 201 11.16 27.68 -13.28
N HIS A 202 11.04 26.77 -14.24
CA HIS A 202 10.02 25.72 -14.21
C HIS A 202 10.34 24.63 -13.17
N ARG A 203 9.29 24.10 -12.53
CA ARG A 203 9.39 23.05 -11.52
C ARG A 203 8.90 21.70 -12.02
N LEU A 204 9.69 20.66 -11.83
CA LEU A 204 9.43 19.30 -12.29
C LEU A 204 9.58 18.29 -11.15
N CYS A 205 8.88 17.15 -11.25
CA CYS A 205 9.18 15.99 -10.40
C CYS A 205 10.53 15.39 -10.79
N LYS A 206 11.21 14.73 -9.84
CA LYS A 206 12.44 13.98 -10.13
C LYS A 206 12.27 12.98 -11.27
N SER A 207 11.15 12.27 -11.33
CA SER A 207 10.87 11.34 -12.43
C SER A 207 10.73 12.04 -13.79
N CYS A 208 10.17 13.26 -13.82
CA CYS A 208 9.94 14.01 -15.06
C CYS A 208 11.22 14.65 -15.63
N ILE A 209 12.18 15.04 -14.78
CA ILE A 209 13.45 15.62 -15.25
C ILE A 209 14.38 14.56 -15.86
N HIS A 210 14.36 13.31 -15.37
CA HIS A 210 15.22 12.24 -15.92
C HIS A 210 14.81 11.81 -17.34
N THR A 211 13.56 12.05 -17.75
CA THR A 211 13.07 11.73 -19.11
C THR A 211 13.41 12.84 -20.11
N HIS A 212 13.65 14.07 -19.64
CA HIS A 212 13.88 15.22 -20.49
C HIS A 212 15.04 16.04 -19.91
N ASN A 213 16.21 15.97 -20.55
CA ASN A 213 17.36 16.84 -20.24
C ASN A 213 17.07 18.34 -20.52
N ASN A 214 15.91 18.64 -21.09
CA ASN A 214 15.44 19.99 -21.40
C ASN A 214 14.10 20.25 -20.72
N CYS A 215 13.78 21.51 -20.48
CA CYS A 215 12.48 21.88 -19.95
C CYS A 215 11.36 21.46 -20.91
N ALA A 216 10.43 20.61 -20.48
CA ALA A 216 9.28 20.19 -21.30
C ALA A 216 8.30 21.33 -21.66
N ILE A 217 8.42 22.51 -21.03
CA ILE A 217 7.58 23.68 -21.30
C ILE A 217 8.26 24.66 -22.26
N CYS A 218 9.45 25.18 -21.91
CA CYS A 218 10.12 26.20 -22.72
C CYS A 218 11.16 25.66 -23.69
N LEU A 219 11.44 24.34 -23.66
CA LEU A 219 12.43 23.64 -24.51
C LEU A 219 13.88 24.14 -24.37
N GLU A 220 14.15 25.07 -23.45
CA GLU A 220 15.50 25.48 -23.11
C GLU A 220 16.26 24.30 -22.47
N VAL A 221 17.56 24.21 -22.79
CA VAL A 221 18.48 23.27 -22.15
C VAL A 221 18.59 23.69 -20.68
N GLY A 222 17.80 23.05 -19.85
CA GLY A 222 17.74 23.34 -18.43
C GLY A 222 18.81 22.52 -17.73
N GLU A 223 19.96 23.12 -17.46
CA GLU A 223 20.84 22.56 -16.43
C GLU A 223 20.07 22.54 -15.11
N SER A 224 20.08 21.41 -14.41
CA SER A 224 19.37 21.28 -13.14
C SER A 224 20.13 22.06 -12.07
N ASP A 225 19.64 23.25 -11.71
CA ASP A 225 20.40 24.19 -10.90
C ASP A 225 20.58 23.73 -9.44
N LYS A 226 19.60 23.01 -8.89
CA LYS A 226 19.65 22.26 -7.61
C LYS A 226 18.35 21.49 -7.37
N GLN A 227 18.45 20.38 -6.64
CA GLN A 227 17.29 19.79 -5.97
C GLN A 227 16.79 20.80 -4.92
N ILE A 228 15.52 21.20 -4.96
CA ILE A 228 14.98 22.09 -3.94
C ILE A 228 14.91 21.28 -2.65
N SER A 229 15.59 21.73 -1.59
CA SER A 229 15.52 21.03 -0.32
C SER A 229 14.07 21.04 0.17
N GLY A 230 13.59 19.93 0.74
CA GLY A 230 12.24 19.86 1.30
C GLY A 230 11.99 20.93 2.38
N ASN A 231 13.05 21.48 2.95
CA ASN A 231 13.00 22.57 3.93
C ASN A 231 12.71 23.95 3.30
N ASP A 232 13.16 24.23 2.08
CA ASP A 232 12.83 25.50 1.40
C ASP A 232 11.37 25.53 0.91
N LEU A 233 10.77 24.36 0.63
CA LEU A 233 9.35 24.25 0.33
C LEU A 233 8.46 24.29 1.58
N SER A 234 8.96 23.86 2.74
CA SER A 234 8.16 23.80 3.98
C SER A 234 8.14 25.12 4.75
N GLN A 235 9.13 26.00 4.56
CA GLN A 235 9.19 27.29 5.26
C GLN A 235 8.26 28.37 4.68
N HIS A 236 7.73 28.17 3.46
CA HIS A 236 6.70 29.03 2.87
C HIS A 236 5.47 28.21 2.42
N TYR A 237 4.53 28.03 3.36
CA TYR A 237 3.12 27.66 3.15
C TYR A 237 2.77 26.25 2.63
N LEU A 238 2.08 25.51 3.50
CA LEU A 238 0.70 25.06 3.27
C LEU A 238 -0.03 25.26 4.62
N SER A 239 -1.28 25.75 4.63
CA SER A 239 -2.09 25.58 5.85
C SER A 239 -2.24 24.08 6.10
N GLU A 240 -2.36 23.64 7.36
CA GLU A 240 -2.52 22.22 7.70
C GLU A 240 -3.61 21.51 6.87
N THR A 241 -4.65 22.25 6.47
CA THR A 241 -5.73 21.80 5.59
C THR A 241 -5.24 21.43 4.19
N HIS A 242 -4.31 22.18 3.62
CA HIS A 242 -3.74 21.88 2.30
C HIS A 242 -2.77 20.71 2.34
N GLN A 243 -1.97 20.55 3.39
CA GLN A 243 -1.14 19.34 3.59
C GLN A 243 -1.99 18.08 3.69
N ARG A 244 -3.13 18.15 4.41
CA ARG A 244 -4.11 17.06 4.50
C ARG A 244 -4.68 16.68 3.13
N ASN A 245 -5.12 17.67 2.34
CA ASN A 245 -5.70 17.41 1.01
C ASN A 245 -4.67 16.83 0.01
N LEU A 246 -3.42 17.29 0.08
CA LEU A 246 -2.33 16.82 -0.78
C LEU A 246 -1.96 15.36 -0.49
N LEU A 247 -1.87 14.99 0.80
CA LEU A 247 -1.59 13.62 1.22
C LEU A 247 -2.75 12.68 0.89
N SER A 248 -4.01 13.09 1.12
CA SER A 248 -5.18 12.31 0.71
C SER A 248 -5.24 12.07 -0.80
N TYR A 249 -4.85 13.05 -1.62
CA TYR A 249 -4.77 12.90 -3.08
C TYR A 249 -3.69 11.90 -3.51
N ILE A 250 -2.49 11.99 -2.91
CA ILE A 250 -1.39 11.05 -3.17
C ILE A 250 -1.84 9.62 -2.84
N THR A 251 -2.45 9.40 -1.67
CA THR A 251 -2.97 8.10 -1.25
C THR A 251 -4.06 7.57 -2.20
N LEU A 252 -5.02 8.41 -2.61
CA LEU A 252 -6.10 8.02 -3.53
C LEU A 252 -5.57 7.61 -4.92
N LYS A 253 -4.56 8.31 -5.45
CA LYS A 253 -4.00 7.99 -6.77
C LYS A 253 -3.21 6.68 -6.78
N PHE A 254 -2.48 6.37 -5.71
CA PHE A 254 -1.83 5.05 -5.58
C PHE A 254 -2.87 3.92 -5.51
N SER A 255 -3.99 4.12 -4.80
CA SER A 255 -5.06 3.12 -4.73
C SER A 255 -5.85 2.91 -6.03
N ILE A 256 -5.90 3.91 -6.93
CA ILE A 256 -6.59 3.78 -8.23
C ILE A 256 -5.72 3.02 -9.25
N ASN A 257 -4.41 3.24 -9.25
CA ASN A 257 -3.50 2.51 -10.14
C ASN A 257 -3.51 1.00 -9.86
N ASP A 258 -3.60 0.59 -8.59
CA ASP A 258 -3.70 -0.83 -8.22
C ASP A 258 -5.01 -1.51 -8.65
N ASN A 259 -6.09 -0.76 -8.82
CA ASN A 259 -7.41 -1.30 -9.17
C ASN A 259 -7.68 -1.37 -10.68
N SER A 260 -6.92 -0.63 -11.50
CA SER A 260 -7.07 -0.62 -12.96
C SER A 260 -6.68 -1.94 -13.65
N GLY A 261 -6.05 -2.87 -12.93
CA GLY A 261 -5.70 -4.21 -13.43
C GLY A 261 -6.76 -5.30 -13.25
N ARG A 262 -7.89 -5.03 -12.57
CA ARG A 262 -8.82 -6.09 -12.12
C ARG A 262 -10.26 -6.04 -12.66
N LEU A 263 -10.62 -5.06 -13.48
CA LEU A 263 -11.97 -4.97 -14.06
C LEU A 263 -11.96 -5.27 -15.57
N SER A 264 -11.78 -6.54 -15.92
CA SER A 264 -12.20 -7.10 -17.20
C SER A 264 -12.16 -8.62 -17.10
N ASN A 265 -13.22 -9.22 -16.55
CA ASN A 265 -13.70 -10.58 -16.85
C ASN A 265 -14.85 -10.93 -15.91
N GLN A 266 -16.08 -10.54 -16.27
CA GLN A 266 -17.28 -11.16 -15.73
C GLN A 266 -18.52 -10.82 -16.58
N ILE A 267 -18.57 -11.30 -17.83
CA ILE A 267 -19.84 -11.56 -18.53
C ILE A 267 -19.63 -12.79 -19.43
N VAL A 268 -20.68 -13.64 -19.49
CA VAL A 268 -20.95 -14.73 -20.46
C VAL A 268 -20.54 -16.14 -20.01
N ASN A 269 -21.46 -16.85 -19.34
CA ASN A 269 -22.20 -17.97 -19.95
C ASN A 269 -23.11 -18.67 -18.95
N GLY A 270 -24.42 -18.52 -19.15
CA GLY A 270 -25.40 -19.52 -18.76
C GLY A 270 -25.58 -20.50 -19.91
N HIS A 271 -25.51 -21.80 -19.64
CA HIS A 271 -26.09 -22.85 -20.48
C HIS A 271 -26.68 -23.93 -19.57
N SER A 272 -27.98 -24.12 -19.74
CA SER A 272 -28.80 -25.15 -19.14
C SER A 272 -28.43 -26.51 -19.72
N ILE A 273 -28.27 -27.52 -18.87
CA ILE A 273 -28.32 -28.93 -19.29
C ILE A 273 -29.44 -29.61 -18.51
N SER A 274 -30.45 -30.03 -19.26
CA SER A 274 -31.50 -30.94 -18.85
C SER A 274 -30.91 -32.34 -18.63
N SER A 275 -31.19 -32.95 -17.48
CA SER A 275 -31.08 -34.40 -17.31
C SER A 275 -32.47 -34.97 -17.06
N ASN A 276 -32.95 -35.70 -18.07
CA ASN A 276 -34.02 -36.66 -17.96
C ASN A 276 -33.64 -37.78 -16.99
N VAL A 277 -34.53 -38.11 -16.06
CA VAL A 277 -34.61 -39.43 -15.45
C VAL A 277 -36.06 -39.88 -15.65
N ALA A 278 -36.24 -40.92 -16.46
CA ALA A 278 -37.50 -41.62 -16.65
C ALA A 278 -37.50 -42.87 -15.76
N ASP A 279 -38.66 -43.15 -15.20
CA ASP A 279 -39.02 -44.44 -14.60
C ASP A 279 -39.01 -45.57 -15.66
N VAL A 280 -38.84 -46.80 -15.14
CA VAL A 280 -38.88 -48.15 -15.74
C VAL A 280 -37.53 -48.74 -16.14
#